data_AF-A0A1K1M3P1-F1
#
_entry.id   AF-A0A1K1M3P1-F1
#
_cell.length_a   1.000
_cell.length_b   1.000
_cell.length_c   1.000
_cell.angle_alpha   90.00
_cell.angle_beta   90.00
_cell.angle_gamma   90.00
#
_symmetry.space_group_name_H-M   'P 1'
#
loop_
_entity.id
_entity.type
_entity.pdbx_description
1 polymer ?
#
loop_
_entity_poly.entity_id
_entity_poly.type
_entity_poly.pdbx_seq_one_letter_code
_entity_poly.pdbx_strand_id
1 'polypeptide(L)'
;MRSLTAEYLAALRFDDTRVATLRSLGEYHGKQQLSTTQSPEALKGQRQVAVVESTELSNRLEGIAVAPSRLKSLVICNATLKSRPGQKIAGYRDALAR
;
A
#
# COMPACT_ATOMS: atom_id res chain seq x y z
N MET A 1 2.72 -8.90 -20.68
CA MET A 1 3.30 -9.47 -19.44
C MET A 1 3.20 -10.99 -19.50
N ARG A 2 4.31 -11.73 -19.51
CA ARG A 2 4.28 -13.20 -19.60
C ARG A 2 3.68 -13.90 -18.37
N SER A 3 3.69 -13.21 -17.22
CA SER A 3 3.16 -13.72 -15.94
C SER A 3 1.63 -13.78 -15.85
N LEU A 4 0.91 -13.31 -16.87
CA LEU A 4 -0.55 -13.28 -16.90
C LEU A 4 -1.14 -14.12 -18.04
N THR A 5 -0.34 -14.94 -18.73
CA THR A 5 -0.88 -15.82 -19.80
C THR A 5 -1.55 -17.04 -19.20
N ALA A 6 -2.51 -17.62 -19.93
CA ALA A 6 -3.22 -18.82 -19.49
C ALA A 6 -2.26 -19.99 -19.26
N GLU A 7 -1.24 -20.15 -20.11
CA GLU A 7 -0.24 -21.21 -19.94
C GLU A 7 0.57 -21.02 -18.65
N TYR A 8 0.98 -19.78 -18.35
CA TYR A 8 1.73 -19.48 -17.13
C TYR A 8 0.90 -19.74 -15.88
N LEU A 9 -0.37 -19.31 -15.88
CA LEU A 9 -1.28 -19.52 -14.75
C LEU A 9 -1.59 -21.01 -14.53
N ALA A 10 -1.80 -21.78 -15.61
CA ALA A 10 -2.04 -23.22 -15.53
C ALA A 10 -0.83 -24.01 -15.00
N ALA A 11 0.38 -23.48 -15.24
CA ALA A 11 1.63 -24.05 -14.76
C ALA A 11 1.97 -23.71 -13.29
N LEU A 12 1.22 -22.80 -12.64
CA LEU A 12 1.47 -22.46 -11.24
C LEU A 12 1.29 -23.68 -10.33
N ARG A 13 2.26 -23.88 -9.45
CA ARG A 13 2.25 -24.91 -8.41
C ARG A 13 2.51 -24.25 -7.07
N PHE A 14 1.73 -24.65 -6.07
CA PHE A 14 1.81 -24.14 -4.72
C PHE A 14 2.23 -25.28 -3.80
N ASP A 15 3.27 -25.03 -3.01
CA ASP A 15 3.60 -25.87 -1.86
C ASP A 15 2.67 -25.56 -0.68
N ASP A 16 2.75 -26.38 0.36
CA ASP A 16 1.90 -26.26 1.55
C ASP A 16 2.02 -24.88 2.23
N THR A 17 3.21 -24.27 2.19
CA THR A 17 3.44 -22.96 2.79
C THR A 17 2.71 -21.87 2.02
N ARG A 18 2.73 -21.92 0.68
CA ARG A 18 2.00 -20.99 -0.18
C ARG A 18 0.49 -21.15 -0.01
N VAL A 19 -0.01 -22.39 0.07
CA VAL A 19 -1.44 -22.65 0.31
C VAL A 19 -1.86 -22.13 1.69
N ALA A 20 -1.07 -22.37 2.73
CA ALA A 20 -1.32 -21.83 4.07
C ALA A 20 -1.33 -20.30 4.08
N THR A 21 -0.40 -19.67 3.36
CA THR A 21 -0.34 -18.20 3.23
C THR A 21 -1.60 -17.65 2.57
N LEU A 22 -2.06 -18.26 1.47
CA LEU A 22 -3.29 -17.87 0.79
C LEU A 22 -4.51 -17.97 1.71
N ARG A 23 -4.60 -19.05 2.51
CA ARG A 23 -5.65 -19.22 3.51
C ARG A 23 -5.63 -18.10 4.55
N SER A 24 -4.45 -17.83 5.14
CA SER A 24 -4.31 -16.76 6.14
C SER A 24 -4.70 -15.38 5.55
N LEU A 25 -4.29 -15.08 4.31
CA LEU A 25 -4.71 -13.85 3.63
C LEU A 25 -6.23 -13.74 3.54
N GLY A 26 -6.93 -14.82 3.18
CA GLY A 26 -8.39 -14.86 3.16
C GLY A 26 -9.03 -14.62 4.54
N GLU A 27 -8.49 -15.25 5.59
CA GLU A 27 -8.97 -15.07 6.97
C GLU A 27 -8.80 -13.63 7.45
N TYR A 28 -7.65 -13.00 7.19
CA TYR A 28 -7.40 -11.60 7.56
C TYR A 28 -8.22 -10.63 6.71
N HIS A 29 -8.48 -10.93 5.44
CA HIS A 29 -9.39 -10.14 4.62
C HIS A 29 -10.82 -10.13 5.21
N GLY A 30 -11.32 -11.28 5.65
CA GLY A 30 -12.60 -11.36 6.35
C GLY A 30 -12.64 -10.54 7.66
N LYS A 31 -11.58 -10.60 8.47
CA LYS A 31 -11.44 -9.78 9.68
C LYS A 31 -11.39 -8.28 9.38
N GLN A 32 -10.72 -7.89 8.30
CA GLN A 32 -10.67 -6.50 7.85
C GLN A 32 -12.07 -6.01 7.47
N GLN A 33 -12.84 -6.80 6.73
CA GLN A 33 -14.22 -6.46 6.38
C GLN A 33 -15.07 -6.22 7.64
N LEU A 34 -14.98 -7.09 8.66
CA LEU A 34 -15.68 -6.89 9.92
C LEU A 34 -15.28 -5.58 10.62
N SER A 35 -13.98 -5.26 10.61
CA SER A 35 -13.43 -4.04 11.21
C SER A 35 -13.97 -2.76 10.55
N THR A 36 -14.33 -2.80 9.26
CA THR A 36 -14.96 -1.65 8.58
C THR A 36 -16.31 -1.28 9.18
N THR A 37 -17.03 -2.26 9.73
CA THR A 37 -18.34 -2.05 10.37
C THR A 37 -18.19 -1.78 11.86
N GLN A 38 -17.33 -2.53 12.56
CA GLN A 38 -17.25 -2.50 14.02
C GLN A 38 -16.36 -1.38 14.58
N SER A 39 -15.36 -0.93 13.83
CA SER A 39 -14.37 0.05 14.33
C SER A 39 -13.87 0.99 13.22
N PRO A 40 -14.79 1.76 12.59
CA PRO A 40 -14.45 2.58 11.44
C PRO A 40 -13.43 3.69 11.75
N GLU A 41 -13.48 4.31 12.93
CA GLU A 41 -12.52 5.37 13.32
C GLU A 41 -11.11 4.82 13.53
N ALA A 42 -10.98 3.68 14.23
CA ALA A 42 -9.69 3.03 14.42
C ALA A 42 -9.10 2.59 13.08
N LEU A 43 -9.93 2.02 12.20
CA LEU A 43 -9.52 1.64 10.85
C LEU A 43 -9.08 2.85 10.02
N LYS A 44 -9.75 4.01 10.16
CA LYS A 44 -9.36 5.25 9.49
C LYS A 44 -7.96 5.71 9.92
N GLY A 45 -7.66 5.67 11.22
CA GLY A 45 -6.34 6.00 11.75
C GLY A 45 -5.24 5.07 11.22
N GLN A 46 -5.47 3.76 11.27
CA GLN A 46 -4.52 2.76 10.73
C GLN A 46 -4.29 2.96 9.22
N ARG A 47 -5.34 3.25 8.46
CA ARG A 47 -5.22 3.54 7.02
C ARG A 47 -4.35 4.76 6.75
N GLN A 48 -4.50 5.83 7.54
CA GLN A 48 -3.70 7.03 7.38
C GLN A 48 -2.21 6.77 7.62
N VAL A 49 -1.87 5.97 8.63
CA VAL A 49 -0.48 5.52 8.88
C VAL A 49 0.03 4.69 7.71
N ALA A 50 -0.75 3.70 7.27
CA ALA A 50 -0.37 2.80 6.18
C ALA A 50 -0.12 3.54 4.85
N VAL A 51 -0.90 4.58 4.52
CA VAL A 51 -0.69 5.39 3.31
C VAL A 51 0.63 6.17 3.37
N VAL A 52 0.98 6.73 4.54
CA VAL A 52 2.25 7.45 4.75
C VAL A 52 3.43 6.50 4.58
N GLU A 53 3.39 5.35 5.24
CA GLU A 53 4.47 4.35 5.19
C GLU A 53 4.60 3.72 3.80
N SER A 54 3.50 3.36 3.16
CA SER A 54 3.50 2.78 1.81
C SER A 54 4.10 3.74 0.78
N THR A 55 3.76 5.03 0.89
CA THR A 55 4.31 6.08 0.02
C THR A 55 5.81 6.24 0.27
N GLU A 56 6.25 6.34 1.53
CA GLU A 56 7.67 6.45 1.87
C GLU A 56 8.49 5.26 1.34
N LEU A 57 8.04 4.04 1.64
CA LEU A 57 8.76 2.83 1.28
C LEU A 57 8.86 2.67 -0.23
N SER A 58 7.76 2.92 -0.96
CA SER A 58 7.76 2.80 -2.42
C SER A 58 8.66 3.84 -3.07
N ASN A 59 8.59 5.09 -2.62
CA ASN A 59 9.50 6.13 -3.11
C ASN A 59 10.96 5.83 -2.73
N ARG A 60 11.22 5.26 -1.55
CA ARG A 60 12.57 4.87 -1.12
C ARG A 60 13.15 3.73 -1.97
N LEU A 61 12.33 2.77 -2.42
CA LEU A 61 12.75 1.73 -3.37
C LEU A 61 13.22 2.31 -4.71
N GLU A 62 12.69 3.48 -5.09
CA GLU A 62 13.12 4.24 -6.28
C GLU A 62 14.25 5.25 -6.00
N GLY A 63 14.84 5.24 -4.79
CA GLY A 63 15.91 6.17 -4.38
C GLY A 63 15.43 7.59 -4.04
N ILE A 64 14.13 7.78 -3.80
CA ILE A 64 13.53 9.07 -3.44
C ILE A 64 13.23 9.08 -1.94
N ALA A 65 13.89 9.96 -1.20
CA ALA A 65 13.66 10.13 0.23
C ALA A 65 13.45 11.61 0.58
N VAL A 66 12.64 11.87 1.62
CA VAL A 66 12.45 13.20 2.22
C VAL A 66 12.40 13.06 3.73
N ALA A 67 12.65 14.16 4.46
CA ALA A 67 12.56 14.15 5.92
C ALA A 67 11.15 13.73 6.41
N PRO A 68 11.02 12.99 7.53
CA PRO A 68 9.73 12.49 8.03
C PRO A 68 8.67 13.57 8.26
N SER A 69 9.08 14.76 8.73
CA SER A 69 8.19 15.91 8.91
C SER A 69 7.62 16.39 7.57
N ARG A 70 8.46 16.44 6.53
CA ARG A 70 8.06 16.83 5.17
C ARG A 70 7.20 15.77 4.50
N LEU A 71 7.49 14.49 4.71
CA LEU A 71 6.69 13.37 4.21
C LEU A 71 5.25 13.47 4.71
N LYS A 72 5.04 13.62 6.03
CA LYS A 72 3.69 13.78 6.60
C LYS A 72 2.95 14.96 5.99
N SER A 73 3.61 16.11 5.81
CA SER A 73 2.98 17.28 5.17
C SER A 73 2.64 17.05 3.69
N LEU A 74 3.45 16.30 2.95
CA LEU A 74 3.18 15.96 1.55
C LEU A 74 2.05 14.93 1.40
N VAL A 75 2.00 13.94 2.29
CA VAL A 75 1.02 12.85 2.21
C VAL A 75 -0.33 13.25 2.82
N ILE A 76 -0.33 13.89 3.99
CA ILE A 76 -1.55 14.21 4.75
C ILE A 76 -2.07 15.61 4.46
N CYS A 77 -1.18 16.61 4.38
CA CYS A 77 -1.58 18.02 4.38
C CYS A 77 -1.63 18.67 2.98
N ASN A 78 -1.44 17.90 1.90
CA ASN A 78 -1.38 18.42 0.52
C ASN A 78 -0.45 19.65 0.37
N ALA A 79 0.70 19.63 1.05
CA ALA A 79 1.61 20.76 1.04
C ALA A 79 2.15 21.08 -0.36
N THR A 80 2.47 22.35 -0.61
CA THR A 80 2.97 22.85 -1.89
C THR A 80 4.13 22.03 -2.44
N LEU A 81 4.02 21.60 -3.69
CA LEU A 81 4.98 20.75 -4.39
C LEU A 81 6.14 21.58 -4.95
N LYS A 82 7.14 21.85 -4.11
CA LYS A 82 8.28 22.71 -4.46
C LYS A 82 9.45 21.98 -5.13
N SER A 83 9.40 20.66 -5.22
CA SER A 83 10.52 19.86 -5.73
C SER A 83 10.06 18.59 -6.45
N ARG A 84 10.87 18.08 -7.38
CA ARG A 84 10.62 16.83 -8.10
C ARG A 84 10.42 15.62 -7.17
N PRO A 85 11.20 15.42 -6.09
CA PRO A 85 10.91 14.40 -5.08
C PRO A 85 9.53 14.55 -4.43
N GLY A 86 9.14 15.79 -4.09
CA GLY A 86 7.82 16.06 -3.49
C GLY A 86 6.66 15.76 -4.44
N GLN A 87 6.82 16.07 -5.73
CA GLN A 87 5.84 15.73 -6.76
C GLN A 87 5.68 14.22 -6.94
N LYS A 88 6.78 13.46 -6.92
CA LYS A 88 6.72 11.99 -7.00
C LYS A 88 6.01 11.35 -5.79
N ILE A 89 6.28 11.85 -4.59
CA ILE A 89 5.60 11.42 -3.36
C ILE A 89 4.09 11.73 -3.44
N ALA A 90 3.72 12.93 -3.88
CA ALA A 90 2.32 13.30 -4.06
C ALA A 90 1.63 12.42 -5.13
N GLY A 91 2.32 12.09 -6.21
CA GLY A 91 1.82 11.20 -7.25
C GLY A 91 1.51 9.79 -6.74
N TYR A 92 2.39 9.22 -5.90
CA TYR A 92 2.13 7.89 -5.32
C TYR A 92 0.98 7.93 -4.30
N ARG A 93 0.92 8.95 -3.44
CA ARG A 93 -0.23 9.19 -2.57
C ARG A 93 -1.54 9.25 -3.36
N ASP A 94 -1.58 10.01 -4.45
CA ASP A 94 -2.79 10.16 -5.28
C ASP A 94 -3.20 8.86 -5.96
N ALA A 95 -2.24 7.98 -6.28
CA ALA A 95 -2.51 6.64 -6.77
C ALA A 95 -3.14 5.74 -5.69
N LEU A 96 -2.73 5.86 -4.42
CA LEU A 96 -3.32 5.14 -3.29
C LEU A 96 -4.70 5.66 -2.87
N ALA A 97 -5.06 6.87 -3.27
CA ALA A 97 -6.36 7.48 -2.98
C ALA A 97 -7.47 7.07 -3.96
N ARG A 98 -7.13 6.34 -5.04
CA ARG A 98 -8.07 5.77 -6.02
C ARG A 98 -8.51 4.37 -5.61
#